data_AF-A0A7L4B3M5-F1
#
_entry.id   AF-A0A7L4B3M5-F1
#
_cell.length_a   1.000
_cell.length_b   1.000
_cell.length_c   1.000
_cell.angle_alpha   90.00
_cell.angle_beta   90.00
_cell.angle_gamma   90.00
#
_symmetry.space_group_name_H-M   'P 1'
#
loop_
_entity.id
_entity.type
_entity.pdbx_description
1 polymer ?
#
loop_
_entity_poly.entity_id
_entity_poly.type
_entity_poly.pdbx_seq_one_letter_code
_entity_poly.pdbx_strand_id
1 'polypeptide(L)'
;KFCLSQMDQSSPTYMLANLTHLHSEQLLQGLNLLRQHHELCDIILRVGDVKIHAHKVVLASISPYFKAMFTGNLSEKENSEVEFQCIDEAALQAIVEYAYTGTVFISQDTVESLLPAANLLQIKLVVKECCAFLESQLDPGNCIGISRFAETYGCHDLYLAANKYICQNFEDVCQTEEFFELTHSELDEIVSNDCLNVVTEETVFYALESWIKYDVQERQKYLAQLLHCVRLPLLSVKFLTRLYEANHLIRDDHTCKHLLNEALKYHFMPEHRLSHQTMLMTRPRCAPKVLCAVGGKAGLFACLESVEMYFPQNDSWIGLAPLSIPRYEFGICVLDQKIYVVGGIATHVCQGISYRKHENSVECWDPDTNTWTSLERMFESRSTLGVVVLAGELYALGGYDGQSYLRTVEKYIPKVKEWQLVAPMNKTRSCFAAAVLDGMIYAIGGYGPAHMNSMERYDPSKNSWETVASMADKRINFGVGVMLGFIFVVGGHNGVSHLSSIERYDPHQNQWTVCRPMKEPRTGVGAAVIDNYLYVVGGHSGSSYLNTVQKYDPISDTWLDSAGMMYCRCNFGLTAL
;
A
#
# COMPACT_ATOMS: atom_id res chain seq x y z
N LYS A 1 -5.65 65.45 -30.43
CA LYS A 1 -5.54 65.59 -28.95
C LYS A 1 -6.64 64.74 -28.34
N PHE A 2 -6.33 63.50 -27.95
CA PHE A 2 -7.25 62.71 -27.12
C PHE A 2 -7.18 63.27 -25.70
N CYS A 3 -8.30 63.75 -25.16
CA CYS A 3 -8.37 64.26 -23.80
C CYS A 3 -8.26 63.09 -22.81
N LEU A 4 -7.10 62.96 -22.16
CA LEU A 4 -6.90 62.15 -20.94
C LEU A 4 -6.92 63.04 -19.69
N SER A 5 -7.77 64.07 -19.66
CA SER A 5 -7.90 64.97 -18.52
C SER A 5 -9.22 64.72 -17.80
N GLN A 6 -9.30 63.59 -17.11
CA GLN A 6 -10.20 63.24 -15.99
C GLN A 6 -10.23 61.72 -15.86
N MET A 7 -9.16 61.12 -15.32
CA MET A 7 -9.26 59.80 -14.71
C MET A 7 -8.94 59.97 -13.23
N ASP A 8 -9.98 59.82 -12.41
CA ASP A 8 -9.88 59.75 -10.96
C ASP A 8 -8.83 58.70 -10.53
N GLN A 9 -8.15 58.97 -9.42
CA GLN A 9 -7.20 58.04 -8.78
C GLN A 9 -7.87 56.75 -8.23
N SER A 10 -9.14 56.52 -8.53
CA SER A 10 -9.93 55.32 -8.22
C SER A 10 -10.40 54.58 -9.48
N SER A 11 -9.61 54.61 -10.56
CA SER A 11 -9.88 53.83 -11.77
C SER A 11 -9.69 52.33 -11.46
N PRO A 12 -10.70 51.44 -11.65
CA PRO A 12 -10.49 50.01 -11.47
C PRO A 12 -9.44 49.57 -12.50
N THR A 13 -8.30 49.06 -12.04
CA THR A 13 -7.31 48.43 -12.92
C THR A 13 -8.00 47.31 -13.71
N TYR A 14 -8.25 47.56 -15.00
CA TYR A 14 -8.78 46.57 -15.91
C TYR A 14 -7.65 45.62 -16.30
N MET A 15 -7.45 44.57 -15.50
CA MET A 15 -6.62 43.45 -15.91
C MET A 15 -7.41 42.67 -16.95
N LEU A 16 -6.91 42.63 -18.19
CA LEU A 16 -7.54 41.89 -19.27
C LEU A 16 -7.77 40.43 -18.85
N ALA A 17 -9.01 39.97 -18.99
CA ALA A 17 -9.41 38.62 -18.62
C ALA A 17 -8.57 37.58 -19.38
N ASN A 18 -7.79 36.78 -18.65
CA ASN A 18 -7.19 35.50 -18.99
C ASN A 18 -6.89 35.23 -20.49
N LEU A 19 -6.15 36.14 -21.16
CA LEU A 19 -5.65 35.96 -22.54
C LEU A 19 -4.49 34.95 -22.67
N THR A 20 -4.11 34.31 -21.56
CA THR A 20 -2.90 33.49 -21.43
C THR A 20 -2.84 32.36 -22.44
N HIS A 21 -3.94 31.61 -22.61
CA HIS A 21 -3.98 30.44 -23.49
C HIS A 21 -3.80 30.81 -24.97
N LEU A 22 -4.51 31.85 -25.43
CA LEU A 22 -4.42 32.30 -26.83
C LEU A 22 -3.04 32.92 -27.12
N HIS A 23 -2.47 33.65 -26.17
CA HIS A 23 -1.14 34.22 -26.32
C HIS A 23 -0.05 33.15 -26.41
N SER A 24 -0.10 32.11 -25.56
CA SER A 24 0.86 31.01 -25.61
C SER A 24 0.78 30.21 -26.91
N GLU A 25 -0.42 29.95 -27.42
CA GLU A 25 -0.62 29.26 -28.70
C GLU A 25 -0.06 30.09 -29.87
N GLN A 26 -0.39 31.38 -29.94
CA GLN A 26 0.12 32.28 -30.99
C GLN A 26 1.64 32.41 -30.95
N LEU A 27 2.24 32.47 -29.76
CA LEU A 27 3.69 32.52 -29.60
C LEU A 27 4.36 31.23 -30.11
N LEU A 28 3.87 30.06 -29.70
CA LEU A 28 4.40 28.76 -30.14
C LEU A 28 4.25 28.57 -31.65
N GLN A 29 3.09 28.93 -32.22
CA GLN A 29 2.88 28.92 -33.66
C GLN A 29 3.87 29.84 -34.41
N GLY A 30 4.09 31.05 -33.91
CA GLY A 30 5.08 31.98 -34.47
C GLY A 30 6.51 31.43 -34.42
N LEU A 31 6.90 30.83 -33.28
CA LEU A 31 8.21 30.18 -33.12
C LEU A 31 8.38 28.97 -34.04
N ASN A 32 7.31 28.19 -34.27
CA ASN A 32 7.37 27.05 -35.19
C ASN A 32 7.54 27.50 -36.64
N LEU A 33 6.85 28.56 -37.06
CA LEU A 33 7.00 29.15 -38.39
C LEU A 33 8.43 29.64 -38.64
N LEU A 34 9.02 30.37 -37.68
CA LEU A 34 10.42 30.81 -37.76
C LEU A 34 11.37 29.62 -37.93
N ARG A 35 11.16 28.55 -37.14
CA ARG A 35 11.95 27.31 -37.26
C ARG A 35 11.83 26.68 -38.64
N GLN A 36 10.62 26.55 -39.19
CA GLN A 36 10.38 25.96 -40.52
C GLN A 36 11.03 26.76 -41.64
N HIS A 37 11.15 28.08 -41.50
CA HIS A 37 11.87 28.95 -42.43
C HIS A 37 13.37 29.07 -42.14
N HIS A 38 13.87 28.39 -41.10
CA HIS A 38 15.25 28.44 -40.62
C HIS A 38 15.68 29.87 -40.22
N GLU A 39 14.74 30.70 -39.80
CA GLU A 39 14.97 32.08 -39.37
C GLU A 39 15.29 32.12 -37.88
N LEU A 40 16.34 32.84 -37.50
CA LEU A 40 16.80 33.01 -36.12
C LEU A 40 17.22 31.71 -35.38
N CYS A 41 17.29 30.56 -36.07
CA CYS A 41 17.81 29.32 -35.53
C CYS A 41 19.30 29.46 -35.15
N ASP A 42 19.61 29.24 -33.88
CA ASP A 42 20.93 29.41 -33.27
C ASP A 42 21.59 28.07 -32.91
N ILE A 43 20.96 26.95 -33.25
CA ILE A 43 21.48 25.59 -33.08
C ILE A 43 21.01 24.64 -34.18
N ILE A 44 21.91 23.73 -34.57
CA ILE A 44 21.64 22.60 -35.45
C ILE A 44 21.90 21.31 -34.67
N LEU A 45 20.90 20.44 -34.56
CA LEU A 45 21.06 19.11 -33.98
C LEU A 45 21.31 18.12 -35.14
N ARG A 46 22.42 17.38 -35.09
CA ARG A 46 22.80 16.41 -36.10
C ARG A 46 22.60 14.99 -35.57
N VAL A 47 21.86 14.16 -36.30
CA VAL A 47 21.72 12.72 -36.06
C VAL A 47 22.03 12.01 -37.37
N GLY A 48 23.16 11.30 -37.44
CA GLY A 48 23.68 10.77 -38.70
C GLY A 48 23.85 11.88 -39.74
N ASP A 49 23.17 11.75 -40.88
CA ASP A 49 23.22 12.73 -41.98
C ASP A 49 22.12 13.82 -41.86
N VAL A 50 21.19 13.68 -40.92
CA VAL A 50 20.05 14.59 -40.79
C VAL A 50 20.36 15.76 -39.88
N LYS A 51 19.98 16.96 -40.34
CA LYS A 51 20.20 18.23 -39.66
C LYS A 51 18.86 18.86 -39.28
N ILE A 52 18.65 19.03 -37.99
CA ILE A 52 17.43 19.61 -37.43
C ILE A 52 17.76 21.01 -36.91
N HIS A 53 17.18 22.03 -37.54
CA HIS A 53 17.32 23.42 -37.11
C HIS A 53 16.37 23.72 -35.94
N ALA A 54 16.87 24.39 -34.91
CA ALA A 54 16.07 24.75 -33.73
C ALA A 54 16.59 26.03 -33.05
N HIS A 55 15.87 26.44 -31.99
CA HIS A 55 16.18 27.56 -31.13
C HIS A 55 16.62 27.07 -29.74
N LYS A 56 17.82 27.45 -29.28
CA LYS A 56 18.37 27.07 -27.97
C LYS A 56 17.40 27.42 -26.84
N VAL A 57 16.75 28.58 -26.91
CA VAL A 57 15.80 29.04 -25.89
C VAL A 57 14.56 28.15 -25.78
N VAL A 58 14.04 27.65 -26.91
CA VAL A 58 12.86 26.78 -26.93
C VAL A 58 13.22 25.42 -26.33
N LEU A 59 14.31 24.81 -26.79
CA LEU A 59 14.78 23.53 -26.28
C LEU A 59 15.15 23.59 -24.78
N ALA A 60 15.84 24.64 -24.35
CA ALA A 60 16.18 24.85 -22.93
C ALA A 60 14.96 25.10 -22.04
N SER A 61 13.84 25.58 -22.61
CA SER A 61 12.61 25.82 -21.83
C SER A 61 11.89 24.51 -21.47
N ILE A 62 11.97 23.50 -22.33
CA ILE A 62 11.26 22.22 -22.15
C ILE A 62 12.12 21.10 -21.56
N SER A 63 13.45 21.21 -21.66
CA SER A 63 14.38 20.14 -21.32
C SER A 63 15.48 20.67 -20.39
N PRO A 64 15.58 20.14 -19.17
CA PRO A 64 16.69 20.41 -18.27
C PRO A 64 18.05 20.02 -18.86
N TYR A 65 18.10 18.97 -19.68
CA TYR A 65 19.31 18.55 -20.40
C TYR A 65 19.80 19.65 -21.35
N PHE A 66 18.93 20.13 -22.24
CA PHE A 66 19.26 21.23 -23.16
C PHE A 66 19.60 22.51 -22.39
N LYS A 67 18.88 22.81 -21.32
CA LYS A 67 19.19 23.95 -20.45
C LYS A 67 20.59 23.87 -19.87
N ALA A 68 20.97 22.73 -19.30
CA ALA A 68 22.31 22.52 -18.75
C ALA A 68 23.38 22.60 -19.83
N MET A 69 23.14 22.01 -21.01
CA MET A 69 24.06 22.05 -22.15
C MET A 69 24.31 23.47 -22.65
N PHE A 70 23.27 24.29 -22.78
CA PHE A 70 23.40 25.65 -23.34
C PHE A 70 23.81 26.72 -22.32
N THR A 71 23.52 26.52 -21.03
CA THR A 71 23.80 27.52 -19.97
C THR A 71 25.01 27.17 -19.10
N GLY A 72 25.47 25.91 -19.12
CA GLY A 72 26.63 25.45 -18.36
C GLY A 72 27.97 25.92 -18.95
N ASN A 73 29.07 25.54 -18.29
CA ASN A 73 30.44 25.79 -18.77
C ASN A 73 30.93 24.69 -19.72
N LEU A 74 30.03 24.09 -20.50
CA LEU A 74 30.33 23.03 -21.46
C LEU A 74 30.74 23.65 -22.81
N SER A 75 31.58 22.94 -23.57
CA SER A 75 32.09 23.36 -24.89
C SER A 75 30.98 23.67 -25.90
N GLU A 76 29.84 23.01 -25.74
CA GLU A 76 28.65 23.05 -26.58
C GLU A 76 27.90 24.39 -26.47
N LYS A 77 28.23 25.21 -25.46
CA LYS A 77 27.69 26.56 -25.31
C LYS A 77 28.01 27.44 -26.52
N GLU A 78 29.23 27.37 -27.04
CA GLU A 78 29.68 28.18 -28.18
C GLU A 78 29.45 27.51 -29.54
N ASN A 79 29.10 26.23 -29.54
CA ASN A 79 28.84 25.51 -30.78
C ASN A 79 27.45 25.87 -31.34
N SER A 80 27.41 26.05 -32.67
CA SER A 80 26.18 26.18 -33.47
C SER A 80 25.66 24.83 -33.96
N GLU A 81 26.37 23.73 -33.67
CA GLU A 81 26.02 22.38 -34.08
C GLU A 81 26.36 21.35 -32.98
N VAL A 82 25.45 20.43 -32.70
CA VAL A 82 25.59 19.36 -31.69
C VAL A 82 25.20 18.04 -32.33
N GLU A 83 26.05 17.02 -32.21
CA GLU A 83 25.83 15.68 -32.77
C GLU A 83 25.33 14.70 -31.71
N PHE A 84 24.30 13.92 -32.03
CA PHE A 84 23.75 12.85 -31.21
C PHE A 84 23.99 11.50 -31.89
N GLN A 85 24.71 10.61 -31.21
CA GLN A 85 25.05 9.28 -31.75
C GLN A 85 24.14 8.15 -31.25
N CYS A 86 23.41 8.38 -30.15
CA CYS A 86 22.63 7.34 -29.46
C CYS A 86 21.12 7.60 -29.48
N ILE A 87 20.64 8.52 -30.33
CA ILE A 87 19.21 8.85 -30.44
C ILE A 87 18.75 8.54 -31.86
N ASP A 88 17.60 7.89 -31.98
CA ASP A 88 16.94 7.67 -33.26
C ASP A 88 16.51 9.00 -33.92
N GLU A 89 16.64 9.07 -35.23
CA GLU A 89 16.34 10.29 -36.01
C GLU A 89 14.89 10.73 -35.84
N ALA A 90 13.94 9.80 -35.97
CA ALA A 90 12.52 10.09 -35.89
C ALA A 90 12.12 10.48 -34.46
N ALA A 91 12.71 9.84 -33.45
CA ALA A 91 12.49 10.19 -32.05
C ALA A 91 12.97 11.61 -31.72
N LEU A 92 14.18 11.99 -32.17
CA LEU A 92 14.68 13.35 -31.94
C LEU A 92 13.81 14.39 -32.68
N GLN A 93 13.42 14.10 -33.92
CA GLN A 93 12.54 14.98 -34.68
C GLN A 93 11.19 15.16 -34.00
N ALA A 94 10.57 14.09 -33.48
CA ALA A 94 9.32 14.16 -32.75
C ALA A 94 9.44 14.99 -31.47
N ILE A 95 10.57 14.87 -30.75
CA ILE A 95 10.85 15.67 -29.55
C ILE A 95 11.03 17.16 -29.89
N VAL A 96 11.74 17.46 -30.98
CA VAL A 96 11.88 18.84 -31.42
C VAL A 96 10.54 19.39 -31.87
N GLU A 97 9.74 18.65 -32.64
CA GLU A 97 8.39 19.10 -33.02
C GLU A 97 7.52 19.37 -31.79
N TYR A 98 7.52 18.45 -30.81
CA TYR A 98 6.84 18.62 -29.52
C TYR A 98 7.23 19.92 -28.81
N ALA A 99 8.50 20.34 -28.87
CA ALA A 99 8.95 21.58 -28.27
C ALA A 99 8.25 22.83 -28.83
N TYR A 100 7.76 22.78 -30.07
CA TYR A 100 7.11 23.89 -30.75
C TYR A 100 5.60 23.73 -30.86
N THR A 101 5.08 22.49 -30.89
CA THR A 101 3.65 22.23 -31.07
C THR A 101 2.93 21.87 -29.76
N GLY A 102 3.66 21.39 -28.76
CA GLY A 102 3.08 20.76 -27.57
C GLY A 102 2.41 19.41 -27.83
N THR A 103 2.54 18.85 -29.04
CA THR A 103 1.92 17.58 -29.44
C THR A 103 2.98 16.56 -29.83
N VAL A 104 2.77 15.32 -29.41
CA VAL A 104 3.63 14.18 -29.76
C VAL A 104 2.76 13.00 -30.15
N PHE A 105 3.12 12.29 -31.22
CA PHE A 105 2.40 11.10 -31.67
C PHE A 105 3.10 9.85 -31.16
N ILE A 106 2.37 9.05 -30.36
CA ILE A 106 2.89 7.83 -29.74
C ILE A 106 2.12 6.65 -30.34
N SER A 107 2.86 5.70 -30.91
CA SER A 107 2.37 4.42 -31.43
C SER A 107 3.29 3.29 -30.99
N GLN A 108 2.90 2.04 -31.30
CA GLN A 108 3.73 0.87 -31.03
C GLN A 108 5.10 0.97 -31.72
N ASP A 109 5.15 1.49 -32.95
CA ASP A 109 6.41 1.63 -33.71
C ASP A 109 7.31 2.77 -33.20
N THR A 110 6.74 3.80 -32.54
CA THR A 110 7.50 4.99 -32.13
C THR A 110 7.90 4.97 -30.67
N VAL A 111 7.16 4.26 -29.79
CA VAL A 111 7.39 4.33 -28.34
C VAL A 111 8.75 3.77 -27.91
N GLU A 112 9.23 2.72 -28.59
CA GLU A 112 10.51 2.08 -28.30
C GLU A 112 11.72 3.01 -28.51
N SER A 113 11.65 3.91 -29.49
CA SER A 113 12.70 4.90 -29.76
C SER A 113 12.45 6.24 -29.05
N LEU A 114 11.19 6.62 -28.87
CA LEU A 114 10.79 7.89 -28.28
C LEU A 114 11.02 7.95 -26.76
N LEU A 115 10.67 6.89 -26.00
CA LEU A 115 10.83 6.89 -24.55
C LEU A 115 12.30 7.04 -24.12
N PRO A 116 13.27 6.29 -24.69
CA PRO A 116 14.68 6.44 -24.38
C PRO A 116 15.19 7.85 -24.69
N ALA A 117 14.79 8.40 -25.84
CA ALA A 117 15.17 9.74 -26.27
C ALA A 117 14.62 10.81 -25.31
N ALA A 118 13.35 10.70 -24.93
CA ALA A 118 12.71 11.63 -24.00
C ALA A 118 13.31 11.54 -22.58
N ASN A 119 13.69 10.33 -22.14
CA ASN A 119 14.33 10.12 -20.85
C ASN A 119 15.74 10.73 -20.82
N LEU A 120 16.56 10.47 -21.85
CA LEU A 120 17.90 11.03 -22.01
C LEU A 120 17.86 12.58 -22.04
N LEU A 121 16.92 13.14 -22.81
CA LEU A 121 16.72 14.58 -22.93
C LEU A 121 15.90 15.17 -21.77
N GLN A 122 15.53 14.36 -20.77
CA GLN A 122 14.82 14.76 -19.54
C GLN A 122 13.47 15.48 -19.76
N ILE A 123 12.70 15.05 -20.77
CA ILE A 123 11.39 15.62 -21.10
C ILE A 123 10.29 14.83 -20.38
N LYS A 124 10.07 15.19 -19.11
CA LYS A 124 9.21 14.43 -18.18
C LYS A 124 7.79 14.17 -18.67
N LEU A 125 7.16 15.13 -19.35
CA LEU A 125 5.79 14.98 -19.85
C LEU A 125 5.70 13.90 -20.93
N VAL A 126 6.64 13.89 -21.88
CA VAL A 126 6.68 12.87 -22.94
C VAL A 126 6.96 11.50 -22.35
N VAL A 127 7.91 11.39 -21.40
CA VAL A 127 8.17 10.12 -20.68
C VAL A 127 6.90 9.61 -20.00
N LYS A 128 6.16 10.48 -19.32
CA LYS A 128 4.91 10.12 -18.64
C LYS A 128 3.86 9.58 -19.62
N GLU A 129 3.64 10.26 -20.75
CA GLU A 129 2.67 9.83 -21.76
C GLU A 129 3.10 8.52 -22.45
N CYS A 130 4.41 8.32 -22.72
CA CYS A 130 4.93 7.05 -23.22
C CYS A 130 4.70 5.90 -22.21
N CYS A 131 4.92 6.15 -20.92
CA CYS A 131 4.66 5.15 -19.88
C CYS A 131 3.17 4.80 -19.79
N ALA A 132 2.29 5.80 -19.82
CA ALA A 132 0.84 5.59 -19.80
C ALA A 132 0.35 4.82 -21.04
N PHE A 133 0.93 5.09 -22.22
CA PHE A 133 0.65 4.32 -23.42
C PHE A 133 1.05 2.84 -23.25
N LEU A 134 2.27 2.55 -22.80
CA LEU A 134 2.75 1.18 -22.58
C LEU A 134 1.91 0.42 -21.55
N GLU A 135 1.54 1.08 -20.45
CA GLU A 135 0.66 0.49 -19.42
C GLU A 135 -0.71 0.11 -20.01
N SER A 136 -1.27 0.92 -20.92
CA SER A 136 -2.54 0.63 -21.59
C SER A 136 -2.47 -0.52 -22.61
N GLN A 137 -1.26 -0.91 -23.02
CA GLN A 137 -1.00 -1.95 -24.03
C GLN A 137 -0.45 -3.25 -23.41
N LEU A 138 -0.45 -3.38 -22.09
CA LEU A 138 0.01 -4.59 -21.39
C LEU A 138 -0.83 -5.82 -21.78
N ASP A 139 -0.13 -6.84 -22.23
CA ASP A 139 -0.65 -8.13 -22.69
C ASP A 139 0.25 -9.27 -22.18
N PRO A 140 -0.25 -10.51 -22.00
CA PRO A 140 0.59 -11.62 -21.54
C PRO A 140 1.84 -11.86 -22.41
N GLY A 141 1.78 -11.52 -23.70
CA GLY A 141 2.89 -11.70 -24.65
C GLY A 141 3.95 -10.60 -24.66
N ASN A 142 3.72 -9.46 -24.01
CA ASN A 142 4.65 -8.31 -24.03
C ASN A 142 5.03 -7.76 -22.64
N CYS A 143 4.37 -8.24 -21.59
CA CYS A 143 4.49 -7.66 -20.25
C CYS A 143 5.90 -7.83 -19.64
N ILE A 144 6.62 -8.89 -19.98
CA ILE A 144 8.00 -9.13 -19.53
C ILE A 144 8.93 -8.17 -20.27
N GLY A 145 8.76 -8.03 -21.59
CA GLY A 145 9.50 -7.07 -22.40
C GLY A 145 9.32 -5.63 -21.91
N ILE A 146 8.07 -5.22 -21.63
CA ILE A 146 7.75 -3.90 -21.08
C ILE A 146 8.34 -3.71 -19.69
N SER A 147 8.33 -4.73 -18.82
CA SER A 147 8.96 -4.67 -17.49
C SER A 147 10.47 -4.41 -17.61
N ARG A 148 11.18 -5.20 -18.42
CA ARG A 148 12.63 -5.04 -18.68
C ARG A 148 12.95 -3.67 -19.29
N PHE A 149 12.11 -3.22 -20.22
CA PHE A 149 12.23 -1.91 -20.85
C PHE A 149 12.08 -0.78 -19.81
N ALA A 150 11.07 -0.86 -18.94
CA ALA A 150 10.83 0.11 -17.89
C ALA A 150 11.97 0.16 -16.86
N GLU A 151 12.51 -1.00 -16.47
CA GLU A 151 13.66 -1.08 -15.57
C GLU A 151 14.90 -0.42 -16.17
N THR A 152 15.20 -0.71 -17.45
CA THR A 152 16.38 -0.18 -18.16
C THR A 152 16.41 1.36 -18.16
N TYR A 153 15.25 2.01 -18.28
CA TYR A 153 15.14 3.47 -18.32
C TYR A 153 14.74 4.12 -16.98
N GLY A 154 14.60 3.33 -15.91
CA GLY A 154 14.26 3.83 -14.57
C GLY A 154 12.80 4.30 -14.44
N CYS A 155 11.91 3.80 -15.29
CA CYS A 155 10.47 4.08 -15.25
C CYS A 155 9.79 3.22 -14.17
N HIS A 156 9.96 3.60 -12.91
CA HIS A 156 9.54 2.77 -11.76
C HIS A 156 8.03 2.45 -11.74
N ASP A 157 7.17 3.44 -12.02
CA ASP A 157 5.72 3.23 -11.98
C ASP A 157 5.27 2.21 -13.04
N LEU A 158 5.82 2.28 -14.26
CA LEU A 158 5.53 1.33 -15.33
C LEU A 158 6.08 -0.07 -15.01
N TYR A 159 7.29 -0.16 -14.46
CA TYR A 159 7.88 -1.43 -14.01
C TYR A 159 6.99 -2.11 -12.94
N LEU A 160 6.51 -1.36 -11.95
CA LEU A 160 5.60 -1.88 -10.93
C LEU A 160 4.27 -2.33 -11.55
N ALA A 161 3.70 -1.57 -12.49
CA ALA A 161 2.48 -1.92 -13.18
C ALA A 161 2.64 -3.21 -14.01
N ALA A 162 3.73 -3.33 -14.76
CA ALA A 162 4.06 -4.51 -15.57
C ALA A 162 4.27 -5.76 -14.69
N ASN A 163 5.05 -5.66 -13.60
CA ASN A 163 5.26 -6.78 -12.68
C ASN A 163 3.98 -7.21 -11.96
N LYS A 164 3.13 -6.24 -11.60
CA LYS A 164 1.79 -6.55 -11.07
C LYS A 164 0.95 -7.30 -12.10
N TYR A 165 0.98 -6.89 -13.37
CA TYR A 165 0.28 -7.58 -14.45
C TYR A 165 0.80 -9.01 -14.66
N ILE A 166 2.12 -9.21 -14.67
CA ILE A 166 2.77 -10.53 -14.75
C ILE A 166 2.25 -11.43 -13.62
N CYS A 167 2.24 -10.90 -12.38
CA CYS A 167 1.76 -11.66 -11.23
C CYS A 167 0.28 -12.03 -11.35
N GLN A 168 -0.57 -11.12 -11.84
CA GLN A 168 -2.01 -11.33 -11.95
C GLN A 168 -2.41 -12.34 -13.03
N ASN A 169 -1.67 -12.37 -14.15
CA ASN A 169 -1.96 -13.19 -15.33
C ASN A 169 -0.90 -14.29 -15.56
N PHE A 170 -0.22 -14.74 -14.50
CA PHE A 170 0.93 -15.65 -14.60
C PHE A 170 0.63 -16.95 -15.38
N GLU A 171 -0.60 -17.46 -15.30
CA GLU A 171 -1.04 -18.66 -16.02
C GLU A 171 -0.97 -18.53 -17.55
N ASP A 172 -1.24 -17.32 -18.06
CA ASP A 172 -1.16 -17.02 -19.49
C ASP A 172 0.28 -16.64 -19.88
N VAL A 173 0.96 -15.84 -19.03
CA VAL A 173 2.34 -15.38 -19.26
C VAL A 173 3.32 -16.55 -19.36
N CYS A 174 3.17 -17.61 -18.55
CA CYS A 174 4.10 -18.74 -18.57
C CYS A 174 4.02 -19.60 -19.85
N GLN A 175 3.09 -19.30 -20.75
CA GLN A 175 2.92 -19.96 -22.04
C GLN A 175 3.50 -19.16 -23.21
N THR A 176 3.99 -17.94 -22.98
CA THR A 176 4.45 -17.03 -24.04
C THR A 176 5.95 -17.20 -24.35
N GLU A 177 6.36 -16.74 -25.53
CA GLU A 177 7.76 -16.81 -25.98
C GLU A 177 8.70 -16.00 -25.07
N GLU A 178 8.28 -14.79 -24.66
CA GLU A 178 9.06 -13.95 -23.72
C GLU A 178 9.40 -14.68 -22.42
N PHE A 179 8.49 -15.52 -21.92
CA PHE A 179 8.75 -16.32 -20.72
C PHE A 179 9.84 -17.37 -20.95
N PHE A 180 9.85 -18.02 -22.12
CA PHE A 180 10.87 -19.02 -22.45
C PHE A 180 12.25 -18.40 -22.70
N GLU A 181 12.31 -17.13 -23.09
CA GLU A 181 13.55 -16.36 -23.30
C GLU A 181 14.16 -15.78 -22.01
N LEU A 182 13.45 -15.88 -20.87
CA LEU A 182 13.95 -15.42 -19.57
C LEU A 182 15.30 -16.05 -19.21
N THR A 183 16.16 -15.25 -18.60
CA THR A 183 17.36 -15.77 -17.93
C THR A 183 16.99 -16.45 -16.61
N HIS A 184 17.90 -17.25 -16.06
CA HIS A 184 17.72 -17.88 -14.74
C HIS A 184 17.38 -16.86 -13.65
N SER A 185 18.05 -15.70 -13.63
CA SER A 185 17.85 -14.67 -12.58
C SER A 185 16.47 -14.04 -12.65
N GLU A 186 15.99 -13.74 -13.86
CA GLU A 186 14.68 -13.11 -14.05
C GLU A 186 13.54 -14.09 -13.77
N LEU A 187 13.72 -15.36 -14.15
CA LEU A 187 12.77 -16.41 -13.82
C LEU A 187 12.66 -16.59 -12.31
N ASP A 188 13.80 -16.70 -11.61
CA ASP A 188 13.88 -16.82 -10.15
C ASP A 188 13.15 -15.65 -9.46
N GLU A 189 13.32 -14.42 -9.94
CA GLU A 189 12.64 -13.23 -9.42
C GLU A 189 11.11 -13.31 -9.60
N ILE A 190 10.64 -13.71 -10.79
CA ILE A 190 9.21 -13.84 -11.07
C ILE A 190 8.60 -14.97 -10.24
N VAL A 191 9.21 -16.17 -10.26
CA VAL A 191 8.65 -17.34 -9.58
C VAL A 191 8.81 -17.30 -8.07
N SER A 192 9.76 -16.53 -7.53
CA SER A 192 9.87 -16.34 -6.07
C SER A 192 8.86 -15.32 -5.54
N ASN A 193 8.13 -14.62 -6.41
CA ASN A 193 7.22 -13.56 -5.98
C ASN A 193 5.97 -14.09 -5.27
N ASP A 194 5.78 -13.66 -4.02
CA ASP A 194 4.65 -14.09 -3.18
C ASP A 194 3.29 -13.62 -3.70
N CYS A 195 3.26 -12.61 -4.59
CA CYS A 195 2.06 -12.03 -5.19
C CYS A 195 1.61 -12.72 -6.49
N LEU A 196 2.27 -13.81 -6.91
CA LEU A 196 1.83 -14.59 -8.07
C LEU A 196 0.41 -15.15 -7.87
N ASN A 197 -0.52 -14.75 -8.74
CA ASN A 197 -1.90 -15.18 -8.73
C ASN A 197 -2.05 -16.53 -9.43
N VAL A 198 -1.83 -17.61 -8.69
CA VAL A 198 -1.95 -18.99 -9.17
C VAL A 198 -2.95 -19.76 -8.33
N VAL A 199 -3.77 -20.60 -8.97
CA VAL A 199 -4.75 -21.44 -8.25
C VAL A 199 -4.06 -22.52 -7.42
N THR A 200 -2.95 -23.07 -7.94
CA THR A 200 -2.17 -24.11 -7.26
C THR A 200 -0.67 -23.92 -7.51
N GLU A 201 0.17 -24.40 -6.60
CA GLU A 201 1.62 -24.49 -6.83
C GLU A 201 2.00 -25.45 -7.97
N GLU A 202 1.08 -26.33 -8.40
CA GLU A 202 1.29 -27.17 -9.58
C GLU A 202 1.52 -26.31 -10.83
N THR A 203 0.84 -25.17 -10.95
CA THR A 203 1.01 -24.20 -12.04
C THR A 203 2.44 -23.66 -12.08
N VAL A 204 2.99 -23.25 -10.94
CA VAL A 204 4.36 -22.72 -10.83
C VAL A 204 5.37 -23.81 -11.19
N PHE A 205 5.13 -25.04 -10.71
CA PHE A 205 5.96 -26.18 -11.08
C PHE A 205 5.95 -26.44 -12.60
N TYR A 206 4.77 -26.45 -13.25
CA TYR A 206 4.68 -26.68 -14.69
C TYR A 206 5.33 -25.56 -15.51
N ALA A 207 5.24 -24.31 -15.06
CA ALA A 207 5.93 -23.19 -15.68
C ALA A 207 7.46 -23.40 -15.68
N LEU A 208 8.03 -23.75 -14.52
CA LEU A 208 9.47 -24.06 -14.40
C LEU A 208 9.86 -25.28 -15.24
N GLU A 209 9.06 -26.34 -15.22
CA GLU A 209 9.31 -27.53 -16.00
C GLU A 209 9.33 -27.22 -17.50
N SER A 210 8.41 -26.37 -17.97
CA SER A 210 8.31 -25.99 -19.39
C SER A 210 9.50 -25.12 -19.81
N TRP A 211 9.93 -24.19 -18.96
CA TRP A 211 11.13 -23.37 -19.19
C TRP A 211 12.41 -24.22 -19.25
N ILE A 212 12.55 -25.24 -18.41
CA ILE A 212 13.69 -26.17 -18.45
C ILE A 212 13.63 -27.05 -19.70
N LYS A 213 12.44 -27.55 -20.07
CA LYS A 213 12.26 -28.40 -21.27
C LYS A 213 12.58 -27.66 -22.57
N TYR A 214 12.47 -26.33 -22.59
CA TYR A 214 12.82 -25.50 -23.74
C TYR A 214 14.32 -25.60 -24.11
N ASP A 215 15.21 -25.67 -23.11
CA ASP A 215 16.65 -25.91 -23.30
C ASP A 215 17.22 -26.76 -22.17
N VAL A 216 17.01 -28.07 -22.27
CA VAL A 216 17.39 -29.02 -21.21
C VAL A 216 18.90 -29.03 -20.96
N GLN A 217 19.72 -28.85 -22.00
CA GLN A 217 21.17 -29.00 -21.88
C GLN A 217 21.78 -27.91 -20.99
N GLU A 218 21.37 -26.66 -21.16
CA GLU A 218 21.86 -25.54 -20.35
C GLU A 218 21.02 -25.27 -19.10
N ARG A 219 19.74 -25.63 -19.07
CA ARG A 219 18.85 -25.23 -17.96
C ARG A 219 18.71 -26.27 -16.85
N GLN A 220 18.99 -27.55 -17.13
CA GLN A 220 18.84 -28.62 -16.14
C GLN A 220 19.70 -28.40 -14.88
N LYS A 221 20.88 -27.75 -15.00
CA LYS A 221 21.75 -27.42 -13.85
C LYS A 221 21.08 -26.51 -12.81
N TYR A 222 20.07 -25.73 -13.20
CA TYR A 222 19.36 -24.81 -12.32
C TYR A 222 18.10 -25.40 -11.69
N LEU A 223 17.69 -26.61 -12.09
CA LEU A 223 16.45 -27.24 -11.65
C LEU A 223 16.33 -27.28 -10.12
N ALA A 224 17.38 -27.73 -9.43
CA ALA A 224 17.35 -27.86 -7.97
C ALA A 224 17.20 -26.51 -7.27
N GLN A 225 17.82 -25.45 -7.80
CA GLN A 225 17.71 -24.09 -7.26
C GLN A 225 16.30 -23.53 -7.46
N LEU A 226 15.78 -23.60 -8.70
CA LEU A 226 14.44 -23.11 -9.03
C LEU A 226 13.32 -23.90 -8.33
N LEU A 227 13.56 -25.18 -8.01
CA LEU A 227 12.60 -25.99 -7.26
C LEU A 227 12.39 -25.48 -5.83
N HIS A 228 13.34 -24.74 -5.25
CA HIS A 228 13.13 -24.06 -3.97
C HIS A 228 12.13 -22.90 -4.06
N CYS A 229 11.92 -22.33 -5.25
CA CYS A 229 10.92 -21.29 -5.47
C CYS A 229 9.50 -21.89 -5.49
N VAL A 230 9.36 -23.19 -5.81
CA VAL A 230 8.09 -23.91 -5.71
C VAL A 230 7.83 -24.27 -4.25
N ARG A 231 6.64 -23.95 -3.76
CA ARG A 231 6.25 -24.29 -2.39
C ARG A 231 5.81 -25.75 -2.33
N LEU A 232 6.78 -26.66 -2.47
CA LEU A 232 6.57 -28.12 -2.54
C LEU A 232 5.64 -28.67 -1.44
N PRO A 233 5.69 -28.19 -0.17
CA PRO A 233 4.76 -28.63 0.88
C PRO A 233 3.27 -28.35 0.62
N LEU A 234 2.96 -27.46 -0.32
CA LEU A 234 1.59 -27.12 -0.73
C LEU A 234 1.09 -27.95 -1.91
N LEU A 235 1.97 -28.72 -2.55
CA LEU A 235 1.57 -29.65 -3.61
C LEU A 235 0.82 -30.85 -3.01
N SER A 236 -0.10 -31.42 -3.78
CA SER A 236 -0.81 -32.61 -3.31
C SER A 236 0.14 -33.82 -3.21
N VAL A 237 -0.07 -34.70 -2.21
CA VAL A 237 0.72 -35.93 -2.07
C VAL A 237 0.67 -36.77 -3.35
N LYS A 238 -0.50 -36.82 -4.03
CA LYS A 238 -0.67 -37.51 -5.32
C LYS A 238 0.26 -36.93 -6.40
N PHE A 239 0.39 -35.61 -6.44
CA PHE A 239 1.26 -34.92 -7.39
C PHE A 239 2.73 -35.17 -7.08
N LEU A 240 3.14 -35.03 -5.81
CA LEU A 240 4.52 -35.29 -5.36
C LEU A 240 4.97 -36.72 -5.67
N THR A 241 4.13 -37.73 -5.39
CA THR A 241 4.43 -39.12 -5.72
C THR A 241 4.57 -39.34 -7.23
N ARG A 242 3.71 -38.71 -8.04
CA ARG A 242 3.82 -38.78 -9.51
C ARG A 242 5.13 -38.16 -10.01
N LEU A 243 5.56 -37.03 -9.44
CA LEU A 243 6.84 -36.42 -9.79
C LEU A 243 8.02 -37.36 -9.46
N TYR A 244 7.95 -38.03 -8.31
CA TYR A 244 8.99 -38.97 -7.87
C TYR A 244 9.09 -40.21 -8.79
N GLU A 245 7.96 -40.71 -9.30
CA GLU A 245 7.90 -41.92 -10.12
C GLU A 245 8.14 -41.67 -11.62
N ALA A 246 7.51 -40.62 -12.18
CA ALA A 246 7.37 -40.45 -13.62
C ALA A 246 8.21 -39.31 -14.22
N ASN A 247 8.68 -38.35 -13.42
CA ASN A 247 9.42 -37.20 -13.95
C ASN A 247 10.93 -37.48 -13.99
N HIS A 248 11.47 -37.73 -15.19
CA HIS A 248 12.89 -38.02 -15.41
C HIS A 248 13.82 -36.90 -14.92
N LEU A 249 13.42 -35.63 -15.02
CA LEU A 249 14.24 -34.49 -14.58
C LEU A 249 14.50 -34.51 -13.07
N ILE A 250 13.49 -34.90 -12.29
CA ILE A 250 13.57 -34.97 -10.81
C ILE A 250 14.12 -36.31 -10.35
N ARG A 251 13.69 -37.40 -10.99
CA ARG A 251 14.07 -38.75 -10.61
C ARG A 251 15.55 -39.03 -10.85
N ASP A 252 16.21 -38.32 -11.75
CA ASP A 252 17.62 -38.59 -12.03
C ASP A 252 18.55 -37.63 -11.24
N ASP A 253 18.00 -36.61 -10.54
CA ASP A 253 18.74 -35.65 -9.70
C ASP A 253 18.60 -35.93 -8.18
N HIS A 254 19.72 -36.01 -7.48
CA HIS A 254 19.74 -36.33 -6.05
C HIS A 254 19.21 -35.20 -5.16
N THR A 255 19.46 -33.94 -5.51
CA THR A 255 19.05 -32.76 -4.74
C THR A 255 17.54 -32.57 -4.85
N CYS A 256 16.99 -32.68 -6.06
CA CYS A 256 15.55 -32.58 -6.30
C CYS A 256 14.77 -33.67 -5.54
N LYS A 257 15.29 -34.90 -5.51
CA LYS A 257 14.73 -35.98 -4.69
C LYS A 257 14.74 -35.66 -3.20
N HIS A 258 15.80 -35.04 -2.70
CA HIS A 258 15.88 -34.65 -1.31
C HIS A 258 14.77 -33.66 -0.96
N LEU A 259 14.56 -32.63 -1.78
CA LEU A 259 13.51 -31.63 -1.60
C LEU A 259 12.09 -32.24 -1.63
N LEU A 260 11.82 -33.15 -2.58
CA LEU A 260 10.54 -33.87 -2.62
C LEU A 260 10.33 -34.74 -1.37
N ASN A 261 11.38 -35.41 -0.89
CA ASN A 261 11.31 -36.20 0.33
C ASN A 261 11.04 -35.33 1.56
N GLU A 262 11.58 -34.12 1.64
CA GLU A 262 11.26 -33.17 2.70
C GLU A 262 9.79 -32.72 2.65
N ALA A 263 9.26 -32.43 1.46
CA ALA A 263 7.85 -32.11 1.27
C ALA A 263 6.94 -33.31 1.64
N LEU A 264 7.29 -34.53 1.25
CA LEU A 264 6.56 -35.73 1.66
C LEU A 264 6.61 -35.94 3.19
N LYS A 265 7.78 -35.76 3.82
CA LYS A 265 7.90 -35.80 5.29
C LYS A 265 6.98 -34.78 5.97
N TYR A 266 6.86 -33.57 5.42
CA TYR A 266 5.93 -32.56 5.92
C TYR A 266 4.47 -33.03 5.94
N HIS A 267 4.03 -33.78 4.92
CA HIS A 267 2.69 -34.38 4.91
C HIS A 267 2.53 -35.52 5.93
N PHE A 268 3.55 -36.37 6.08
CA PHE A 268 3.47 -37.56 6.95
C PHE A 268 3.80 -37.31 8.42
N MET A 269 4.46 -36.20 8.78
CA MET A 269 4.91 -35.90 10.15
C MET A 269 4.49 -34.49 10.60
N PRO A 270 3.31 -34.32 11.22
CA PRO A 270 2.79 -33.02 11.67
C PRO A 270 3.65 -32.31 12.72
N GLU A 271 4.41 -33.06 13.52
CA GLU A 271 5.24 -32.55 14.62
C GLU A 271 6.45 -31.74 14.13
N HIS A 272 6.87 -31.92 12.87
CA HIS A 272 8.04 -31.25 12.28
C HIS A 272 7.70 -29.96 11.50
N ARG A 273 6.44 -29.51 11.52
CA ARG A 273 5.97 -28.33 10.78
C ARG A 273 6.42 -26.97 11.36
N LEU A 274 7.05 -26.98 12.54
CA LEU A 274 7.31 -25.79 13.36
C LEU A 274 8.66 -25.10 13.08
N SER A 275 9.38 -25.45 12.00
CA SER A 275 10.64 -24.77 11.66
C SER A 275 10.37 -23.49 10.84
N HIS A 276 11.11 -22.42 11.11
CA HIS A 276 10.96 -21.12 10.42
C HIS A 276 11.12 -21.23 8.89
N GLN A 277 11.99 -22.11 8.39
CA GLN A 277 12.13 -22.38 6.95
C GLN A 277 10.89 -23.07 6.38
N THR A 278 10.30 -24.02 7.11
CA THR A 278 9.07 -24.71 6.69
C THR A 278 7.91 -23.73 6.56
N MET A 279 7.80 -22.75 7.47
CA MET A 279 6.72 -21.75 7.51
C MET A 279 6.70 -20.81 6.29
N LEU A 280 7.86 -20.42 5.76
CA LEU A 280 7.94 -19.62 4.53
C LEU A 280 7.54 -20.45 3.29
N MET A 281 7.92 -21.74 3.27
CA MET A 281 7.65 -22.68 2.17
C MET A 281 6.23 -23.26 2.19
N THR A 282 5.42 -22.96 3.22
CA THR A 282 4.03 -23.44 3.38
C THR A 282 2.98 -22.34 3.30
N ARG A 283 3.38 -21.10 3.01
CA ARG A 283 2.42 -19.99 2.80
C ARG A 283 1.82 -20.10 1.41
N PRO A 284 0.51 -20.01 1.21
CA PRO A 284 -0.08 -19.90 -0.13
C PRO A 284 0.33 -18.58 -0.82
N ARG A 285 0.44 -18.58 -2.16
CA ARG A 285 0.68 -17.33 -2.91
C ARG A 285 -0.56 -16.49 -2.86
N CYS A 286 -0.41 -15.16 -2.84
CA CYS A 286 -1.52 -14.23 -2.65
C CYS A 286 -2.35 -14.58 -1.40
N ALA A 287 -1.70 -14.77 -0.25
CA ALA A 287 -2.41 -14.99 1.00
C ALA A 287 -3.52 -13.92 1.14
N PRO A 288 -4.80 -14.33 1.26
CA PRO A 288 -5.90 -13.41 1.18
C PRO A 288 -5.79 -12.42 2.33
N LYS A 289 -5.88 -11.12 2.03
CA LYS A 289 -6.06 -10.10 3.07
C LYS A 289 -7.40 -10.34 3.72
N VAL A 290 -7.41 -10.46 5.05
CA VAL A 290 -8.61 -10.80 5.82
C VAL A 290 -8.84 -9.81 6.94
N LEU A 291 -10.08 -9.69 7.41
CA LEU A 291 -10.36 -8.97 8.66
C LEU A 291 -10.51 -9.97 9.80
N CYS A 292 -9.98 -9.63 10.96
CA CYS A 292 -10.17 -10.42 12.18
C CYS A 292 -10.91 -9.58 13.23
N ALA A 293 -12.08 -10.05 13.64
CA ALA A 293 -12.90 -9.47 14.71
C ALA A 293 -12.74 -10.31 15.99
N VAL A 294 -12.19 -9.69 17.04
CA VAL A 294 -11.77 -10.35 18.28
C VAL A 294 -12.58 -9.79 19.45
N GLY A 295 -13.16 -10.68 20.26
CA GLY A 295 -13.82 -10.33 21.53
C GLY A 295 -14.92 -9.26 21.43
N GLY A 296 -15.02 -8.43 22.47
CA GLY A 296 -15.98 -7.33 22.56
C GLY A 296 -17.18 -7.60 23.46
N LYS A 297 -18.24 -6.81 23.27
CA LYS A 297 -19.53 -6.98 23.93
C LYS A 297 -20.67 -7.12 22.92
N ALA A 298 -21.61 -8.02 23.23
CA ALA A 298 -22.87 -8.22 22.48
C ALA A 298 -24.10 -7.70 23.26
N GLY A 299 -23.90 -7.12 24.44
CA GLY A 299 -24.95 -6.68 25.34
C GLY A 299 -24.38 -6.10 26.64
N LEU A 300 -25.25 -5.71 27.57
CA LEU A 300 -24.82 -5.08 28.84
C LEU A 300 -23.94 -5.99 29.71
N PHE A 301 -24.21 -7.30 29.68
CA PHE A 301 -23.53 -8.31 30.48
C PHE A 301 -22.79 -9.37 29.65
N ALA A 302 -22.97 -9.35 28.32
CA ALA A 302 -22.39 -10.35 27.42
C ALA A 302 -21.03 -9.87 26.89
N CYS A 303 -19.95 -10.33 27.54
CA CYS A 303 -18.59 -10.19 27.03
C CYS A 303 -18.25 -11.41 26.16
N LEU A 304 -17.61 -11.17 25.02
CA LEU A 304 -17.30 -12.19 24.02
C LEU A 304 -15.84 -12.62 24.13
N GLU A 305 -15.61 -13.91 23.97
CA GLU A 305 -14.31 -14.53 23.72
C GLU A 305 -14.12 -14.91 22.24
N SER A 306 -15.20 -14.90 21.46
CA SER A 306 -15.20 -15.38 20.08
C SER A 306 -14.26 -14.56 19.19
N VAL A 307 -13.66 -15.25 18.22
CA VAL A 307 -12.84 -14.66 17.17
C VAL A 307 -13.43 -15.06 15.83
N GLU A 308 -13.62 -14.09 14.94
CA GLU A 308 -14.14 -14.31 13.59
C GLU A 308 -13.20 -13.72 12.55
N MET A 309 -13.04 -14.41 11.42
CA MET A 309 -12.23 -13.97 10.28
C MET A 309 -13.11 -13.81 9.04
N TYR A 310 -13.00 -12.67 8.38
CA TYR A 310 -13.73 -12.33 7.16
C TYR A 310 -12.83 -12.41 5.94
N PHE A 311 -13.33 -13.05 4.89
CA PHE A 311 -12.69 -13.17 3.59
C PHE A 311 -13.41 -12.26 2.59
N PRO A 312 -12.82 -11.10 2.21
CA PRO A 312 -13.43 -10.19 1.25
C PRO A 312 -13.70 -10.82 -0.13
N GLN A 313 -12.92 -11.83 -0.52
CA GLN A 313 -13.00 -12.44 -1.85
C GLN A 313 -14.30 -13.23 -2.06
N ASN A 314 -14.82 -13.84 -0.99
CA ASN A 314 -16.04 -14.66 -1.04
C ASN A 314 -17.17 -14.11 -0.15
N ASP A 315 -16.97 -12.92 0.42
CA ASP A 315 -17.90 -12.23 1.31
C ASP A 315 -18.44 -13.14 2.44
N SER A 316 -17.52 -13.81 3.17
CA SER A 316 -17.90 -14.78 4.20
C SER A 316 -17.07 -14.68 5.47
N TRP A 317 -17.66 -15.12 6.59
CA TRP A 317 -17.02 -15.18 7.92
C TRP A 317 -16.84 -16.62 8.37
N ILE A 318 -15.70 -16.89 9.02
CA ILE A 318 -15.43 -18.14 9.73
C ILE A 318 -15.10 -17.87 11.20
N GLY A 319 -15.34 -18.84 12.08
CA GLY A 319 -14.89 -18.79 13.48
C GLY A 319 -13.46 -19.30 13.65
N LEU A 320 -12.69 -18.69 14.55
CA LEU A 320 -11.34 -19.10 14.93
C LEU A 320 -11.26 -19.50 16.41
N ALA A 321 -10.05 -19.82 16.88
CA ALA A 321 -9.81 -20.11 18.28
C ALA A 321 -10.19 -18.90 19.17
N PRO A 322 -11.04 -19.09 20.20
CA PRO A 322 -11.48 -18.01 21.07
C PRO A 322 -10.33 -17.50 21.95
N LEU A 323 -10.48 -16.29 22.47
CA LEU A 323 -9.66 -15.78 23.57
C LEU A 323 -9.77 -16.70 24.79
N SER A 324 -8.68 -16.80 25.56
CA SER A 324 -8.69 -17.59 26.80
C SER A 324 -9.66 -17.04 27.85
N ILE A 325 -9.89 -15.73 27.83
CA ILE A 325 -10.80 -15.02 28.74
C ILE A 325 -11.59 -13.99 27.92
N PRO A 326 -12.93 -13.92 28.06
CA PRO A 326 -13.74 -12.89 27.42
C PRO A 326 -13.23 -11.49 27.75
N ARG A 327 -13.03 -10.67 26.72
CA ARG A 327 -12.40 -9.35 26.85
C ARG A 327 -13.02 -8.32 25.92
N TYR A 328 -13.06 -7.06 26.35
CA TYR A 328 -13.49 -5.91 25.55
C TYR A 328 -12.69 -4.66 25.92
N GLU A 329 -12.78 -3.60 25.10
CA GLU A 329 -12.03 -2.33 25.32
C GLU A 329 -10.51 -2.51 25.42
N PHE A 330 -9.97 -3.55 24.78
CA PHE A 330 -8.54 -3.74 24.62
C PHE A 330 -8.04 -3.04 23.34
N GLY A 331 -6.73 -2.89 23.24
CA GLY A 331 -6.06 -2.46 22.02
C GLY A 331 -5.69 -3.68 21.18
N ILE A 332 -5.76 -3.54 19.87
CA ILE A 332 -5.43 -4.60 18.91
C ILE A 332 -4.45 -4.06 17.88
N CYS A 333 -3.47 -4.86 17.49
CA CYS A 333 -2.59 -4.54 16.37
C CYS A 333 -2.03 -5.81 15.72
N VAL A 334 -1.47 -5.65 14.52
CA VAL A 334 -0.75 -6.72 13.82
C VAL A 334 0.72 -6.39 13.77
N LEU A 335 1.55 -7.34 14.20
CA LEU A 335 3.00 -7.32 14.04
C LEU A 335 3.43 -8.69 13.53
N ASP A 336 4.27 -8.73 12.49
CA ASP A 336 4.81 -9.97 11.91
C ASP A 336 3.72 -11.01 11.59
N GLN A 337 2.59 -10.55 11.03
CA GLN A 337 1.41 -11.37 10.70
C GLN A 337 0.79 -12.10 11.91
N LYS A 338 1.00 -11.59 13.12
CA LYS A 338 0.33 -12.08 14.33
C LYS A 338 -0.54 -10.99 14.92
N ILE A 339 -1.64 -11.38 15.52
CA ILE A 339 -2.58 -10.45 16.16
C ILE A 339 -2.25 -10.34 17.64
N TYR A 340 -2.04 -9.11 18.10
CA TYR A 340 -1.77 -8.82 19.50
C TYR A 340 -3.00 -8.17 20.13
N VAL A 341 -3.42 -8.71 21.27
CA VAL A 341 -4.47 -8.18 22.13
C VAL A 341 -3.80 -7.65 23.39
N VAL A 342 -3.94 -6.35 23.63
CA VAL A 342 -3.20 -5.61 24.66
C VAL A 342 -4.18 -4.95 25.63
N GLY A 343 -4.06 -5.28 26.92
CA GLY A 343 -4.87 -4.69 27.98
C GLY A 343 -6.36 -5.04 27.89
N GLY A 344 -7.23 -4.06 28.15
CA GLY A 344 -8.69 -4.20 28.14
C GLY A 344 -9.32 -4.61 29.46
N ILE A 345 -10.61 -4.92 29.40
CA ILE A 345 -11.40 -5.38 30.55
C ILE A 345 -11.71 -6.86 30.35
N ALA A 346 -11.10 -7.71 31.17
CA ALA A 346 -11.36 -9.14 31.20
C ALA A 346 -12.53 -9.46 32.14
N THR A 347 -13.41 -10.37 31.70
CA THR A 347 -14.53 -10.85 32.51
C THR A 347 -14.19 -12.23 33.07
N HIS A 348 -14.09 -12.32 34.39
CA HIS A 348 -13.77 -13.54 35.12
C HIS A 348 -15.03 -14.06 35.81
N VAL A 349 -15.18 -15.38 35.89
CA VAL A 349 -16.28 -16.02 36.63
C VAL A 349 -15.70 -16.82 37.79
N CYS A 350 -16.07 -16.47 39.02
CA CYS A 350 -15.69 -17.20 40.22
C CYS A 350 -16.94 -17.58 40.99
N GLN A 351 -17.14 -18.88 41.24
CA GLN A 351 -18.31 -19.40 41.97
C GLN A 351 -19.67 -18.90 41.42
N GLY A 352 -19.77 -18.74 40.10
CA GLY A 352 -20.98 -18.26 39.42
C GLY A 352 -21.17 -16.74 39.44
N ILE A 353 -20.27 -15.96 40.07
CA ILE A 353 -20.28 -14.50 40.07
C ILE A 353 -19.29 -13.99 39.03
N SER A 354 -19.78 -13.16 38.09
CA SER A 354 -18.92 -12.48 37.12
C SER A 354 -18.37 -11.18 37.71
N TYR A 355 -17.06 -11.00 37.60
CA TYR A 355 -16.39 -9.74 37.94
C TYR A 355 -15.47 -9.31 36.80
N ARG A 356 -15.26 -8.00 36.69
CA ARG A 356 -14.51 -7.36 35.60
C ARG A 356 -13.22 -6.78 36.15
N LYS A 357 -12.13 -6.97 35.41
CA LYS A 357 -10.80 -6.49 35.80
C LYS A 357 -10.10 -5.80 34.64
N HIS A 358 -9.50 -4.65 34.91
CA HIS A 358 -8.61 -3.96 33.97
C HIS A 358 -7.28 -4.72 33.91
N GLU A 359 -6.92 -5.16 32.72
CA GLU A 359 -5.73 -5.97 32.48
C GLU A 359 -4.57 -5.12 31.95
N ASN A 360 -3.35 -5.54 32.30
CA ASN A 360 -2.09 -5.15 31.67
C ASN A 360 -1.48 -6.32 30.85
N SER A 361 -2.23 -7.41 30.65
CA SER A 361 -1.77 -8.57 29.90
C SER A 361 -1.71 -8.31 28.40
N VAL A 362 -0.83 -9.06 27.75
CA VAL A 362 -0.68 -9.09 26.30
C VAL A 362 -0.81 -10.53 25.84
N GLU A 363 -1.65 -10.77 24.83
CA GLU A 363 -1.83 -12.06 24.19
C GLU A 363 -1.56 -11.93 22.69
N CYS A 364 -0.89 -12.92 22.10
CA CYS A 364 -0.55 -12.99 20.70
C CYS A 364 -1.21 -14.23 20.08
N TRP A 365 -2.04 -14.02 19.08
CA TRP A 365 -2.59 -15.08 18.24
C TRP A 365 -1.70 -15.32 17.03
N ASP A 366 -1.32 -16.58 16.87
CA ASP A 366 -0.54 -17.06 15.76
C ASP A 366 -1.48 -17.72 14.73
N PRO A 367 -1.62 -17.18 13.50
CA PRO A 367 -2.55 -17.70 12.51
C PRO A 367 -2.20 -19.10 12.01
N ASP A 368 -0.91 -19.44 11.98
CA ASP A 368 -0.43 -20.71 11.44
C ASP A 368 -0.78 -21.88 12.38
N THR A 369 -0.72 -21.63 13.69
CA THR A 369 -1.10 -22.63 14.71
C THR A 369 -2.55 -22.49 15.18
N ASN A 370 -3.20 -21.35 14.87
CA ASN A 370 -4.49 -20.94 15.43
C ASN A 370 -4.52 -21.03 16.96
N THR A 371 -3.46 -20.55 17.63
CA THR A 371 -3.34 -20.55 19.09
C THR A 371 -2.98 -19.19 19.66
N TRP A 372 -3.44 -18.93 20.89
CA TRP A 372 -3.11 -17.74 21.65
C TRP A 372 -1.96 -18.03 22.62
N THR A 373 -1.01 -17.12 22.71
CA THR A 373 0.15 -17.18 23.61
C THR A 373 0.24 -15.93 24.46
N SER A 374 0.56 -16.06 25.75
CA SER A 374 0.73 -14.90 26.63
C SER A 374 2.14 -14.34 26.53
N LEU A 375 2.22 -13.02 26.51
CA LEU A 375 3.46 -12.24 26.46
C LEU A 375 3.64 -11.41 27.73
N GLU A 376 4.75 -10.70 27.77
CA GLU A 376 5.17 -9.81 28.83
C GLU A 376 4.16 -8.68 29.03
N ARG A 377 3.82 -8.45 30.30
CA ARG A 377 2.76 -7.53 30.70
C ARG A 377 3.25 -6.08 30.66
N MET A 378 2.36 -5.16 30.33
CA MET A 378 2.59 -3.71 30.46
C MET A 378 2.81 -3.33 31.94
N PHE A 379 3.43 -2.19 32.19
CA PHE A 379 3.56 -1.63 33.54
C PHE A 379 2.20 -1.23 34.11
N GLU A 380 1.37 -0.56 33.32
CA GLU A 380 0.05 -0.10 33.75
C GLU A 380 -1.07 -0.97 33.15
N SER A 381 -2.13 -1.22 33.93
CA SER A 381 -3.39 -1.73 33.38
C SER A 381 -4.03 -0.66 32.51
N ARG A 382 -4.55 -1.05 31.34
CA ARG A 382 -5.06 -0.10 30.35
C ARG A 382 -6.28 -0.68 29.65
N SER A 383 -7.46 -0.10 29.85
CA SER A 383 -8.61 -0.28 28.95
C SER A 383 -8.83 0.95 28.10
N THR A 384 -9.55 0.82 26.99
CA THR A 384 -9.90 1.91 26.04
C THR A 384 -8.67 2.69 25.52
N LEU A 385 -7.54 1.98 25.45
CA LEU A 385 -6.24 2.47 25.01
C LEU A 385 -6.12 2.46 23.49
N GLY A 386 -5.19 3.25 22.96
CA GLY A 386 -4.71 3.11 21.59
C GLY A 386 -3.54 2.14 21.53
N VAL A 387 -3.48 1.28 20.51
CA VAL A 387 -2.32 0.42 20.25
C VAL A 387 -1.96 0.51 18.77
N VAL A 388 -0.68 0.71 18.49
CA VAL A 388 -0.16 0.77 17.12
C VAL A 388 1.20 0.08 17.03
N VAL A 389 1.59 -0.27 15.81
CA VAL A 389 2.92 -0.78 15.51
C VAL A 389 3.67 0.23 14.65
N LEU A 390 4.88 0.58 15.07
CA LEU A 390 5.77 1.46 14.31
C LEU A 390 7.19 0.90 14.36
N ALA A 391 7.80 0.74 13.18
CA ALA A 391 9.17 0.21 13.03
C ALA A 391 9.40 -1.14 13.75
N GLY A 392 8.39 -2.02 13.75
CA GLY A 392 8.46 -3.35 14.37
C GLY A 392 8.30 -3.37 15.89
N GLU A 393 7.94 -2.23 16.50
CA GLU A 393 7.71 -2.10 17.94
C GLU A 393 6.22 -1.80 18.21
N LEU A 394 5.67 -2.34 19.30
CA LEU A 394 4.30 -2.06 19.71
C LEU A 394 4.28 -0.86 20.64
N TYR A 395 3.33 0.05 20.47
CA TYR A 395 3.11 1.19 21.35
C TYR A 395 1.72 1.08 21.98
N ALA A 396 1.65 1.12 23.31
CA ALA A 396 0.42 1.18 24.09
C ALA A 396 0.25 2.59 24.65
N LEU A 397 -0.84 3.26 24.27
CA LEU A 397 -1.04 4.69 24.49
C LEU A 397 -2.25 4.93 25.40
N GLY A 398 -2.05 5.69 26.48
CA GLY A 398 -3.14 6.18 27.33
C GLY A 398 -4.05 5.06 27.86
N GLY A 399 -5.35 5.33 27.86
CA GLY A 399 -6.39 4.44 28.38
C GLY A 399 -6.84 4.80 29.79
N TYR A 400 -7.47 3.85 30.46
CA TYR A 400 -7.98 3.95 31.83
C TYR A 400 -7.51 2.72 32.62
N ASP A 401 -6.91 2.95 33.79
CA ASP A 401 -6.32 1.88 34.64
C ASP A 401 -7.31 1.30 35.67
N GLY A 402 -8.54 1.82 35.73
CA GLY A 402 -9.51 1.51 36.77
C GLY A 402 -9.68 2.62 37.81
N GLN A 403 -8.78 3.59 37.85
CA GLN A 403 -8.77 4.73 38.78
C GLN A 403 -8.61 6.09 38.07
N SER A 404 -7.74 6.17 37.06
CA SER A 404 -7.33 7.40 36.41
C SER A 404 -7.20 7.25 34.89
N TYR A 405 -7.44 8.35 34.17
CA TYR A 405 -7.17 8.43 32.74
C TYR A 405 -5.68 8.66 32.52
N LEU A 406 -5.08 7.84 31.67
CA LEU A 406 -3.65 7.85 31.45
C LEU A 406 -3.26 8.74 30.25
N ARG A 407 -2.07 9.33 30.34
CA ARG A 407 -1.36 9.96 29.21
C ARG A 407 -0.03 9.28 28.89
N THR A 408 0.37 8.34 29.74
CA THR A 408 1.59 7.54 29.63
C THR A 408 1.54 6.69 28.36
N VAL A 409 2.73 6.47 27.81
CA VAL A 409 2.93 5.65 26.61
C VAL A 409 4.05 4.67 26.90
N GLU A 410 3.79 3.41 26.64
CA GLU A 410 4.76 2.33 26.79
C GLU A 410 5.02 1.72 25.40
N LYS A 411 6.28 1.41 25.09
CA LYS A 411 6.63 0.65 23.89
C LYS A 411 7.18 -0.72 24.27
N TYR A 412 6.76 -1.75 23.56
CA TYR A 412 7.29 -3.10 23.68
C TYR A 412 8.27 -3.37 22.54
N ILE A 413 9.45 -3.87 22.91
CA ILE A 413 10.51 -4.23 21.96
C ILE A 413 10.59 -5.77 21.88
N PRO A 414 10.05 -6.40 20.83
CA PRO A 414 9.97 -7.86 20.73
C PRO A 414 11.33 -8.58 20.83
N LYS A 415 12.41 -7.94 20.36
CA LYS A 415 13.77 -8.50 20.36
C LYS A 415 14.31 -8.75 21.77
N VAL A 416 13.99 -7.87 22.72
CA VAL A 416 14.43 -7.97 24.12
C VAL A 416 13.31 -8.40 25.06
N LYS A 417 12.07 -8.42 24.57
CA LYS A 417 10.85 -8.77 25.32
C LYS A 417 10.61 -7.88 26.54
N GLU A 418 10.85 -6.58 26.37
CA GLU A 418 10.68 -5.61 27.45
C GLU A 418 9.79 -4.44 27.03
N TRP A 419 9.02 -3.96 28.00
CA TRP A 419 8.29 -2.70 27.92
C TRP A 419 9.16 -1.54 28.41
N GLN A 420 9.08 -0.40 27.73
CA GLN A 420 9.81 0.81 28.06
C GLN A 420 8.90 2.02 27.98
N LEU A 421 9.04 2.96 28.91
CA LEU A 421 8.31 4.22 28.87
C LEU A 421 8.93 5.16 27.82
N VAL A 422 8.07 5.80 27.02
CA VAL A 422 8.44 6.90 26.14
C VAL A 422 7.74 8.19 26.58
N ALA A 423 7.96 9.30 25.87
CA ALA A 423 7.35 10.56 26.25
C ALA A 423 5.81 10.45 26.32
N PRO A 424 5.20 10.91 27.42
CA PRO A 424 3.75 10.88 27.57
C PRO A 424 3.10 11.89 26.62
N MET A 425 1.85 11.61 26.22
CA MET A 425 0.99 12.57 25.51
C MET A 425 0.80 13.84 26.36
N ASN A 426 0.45 14.98 25.73
CA ASN A 426 0.21 16.20 26.49
C ASN A 426 -1.12 16.16 27.26
N LYS A 427 -2.10 15.39 26.76
CA LYS A 427 -3.41 15.18 27.40
C LYS A 427 -3.64 13.73 27.78
N THR A 428 -4.42 13.50 28.84
CA THR A 428 -4.95 12.17 29.18
C THR A 428 -6.02 11.77 28.18
N ARG A 429 -5.99 10.53 27.70
CA ARG A 429 -6.86 10.05 26.62
C ARG A 429 -7.31 8.62 26.87
N SER A 430 -8.61 8.39 26.84
CA SER A 430 -9.31 7.11 26.88
C SER A 430 -10.39 7.11 25.79
N CYS A 431 -10.81 5.94 25.29
CA CYS A 431 -11.80 5.78 24.22
C CYS A 431 -11.43 6.54 22.93
N PHE A 432 -10.13 6.73 22.71
CA PHE A 432 -9.54 7.47 21.59
C PHE A 432 -9.03 6.50 20.54
N ALA A 433 -8.67 7.00 19.36
CA ALA A 433 -8.07 6.19 18.31
C ALA A 433 -6.59 6.53 18.14
N ALA A 434 -5.78 5.53 17.80
CA ALA A 434 -4.38 5.71 17.46
C ALA A 434 -4.09 5.22 16.04
N ALA A 435 -3.23 5.92 15.31
CA ALA A 435 -2.88 5.59 13.93
C ALA A 435 -1.40 5.86 13.66
N VAL A 436 -0.84 5.19 12.65
CA VAL A 436 0.52 5.43 12.16
C VAL A 436 0.46 5.91 10.72
N LEU A 437 1.11 7.03 10.44
CA LEU A 437 1.21 7.61 9.11
C LEU A 437 2.54 8.35 8.99
N ASP A 438 3.25 8.15 7.88
CA ASP A 438 4.55 8.77 7.58
C ASP A 438 5.59 8.61 8.70
N GLY A 439 5.63 7.43 9.32
CA GLY A 439 6.56 7.12 10.40
C GLY A 439 6.25 7.80 11.74
N MET A 440 5.08 8.43 11.88
CA MET A 440 4.65 9.13 13.09
C MET A 440 3.41 8.46 13.71
N ILE A 441 3.25 8.58 15.03
CA ILE A 441 2.05 8.08 15.74
C ILE A 441 1.10 9.23 15.99
N TYR A 442 -0.19 9.04 15.73
CA TYR A 442 -1.24 10.03 15.96
C TYR A 442 -2.19 9.53 17.05
N ALA A 443 -2.48 10.37 18.04
CA ALA A 443 -3.48 10.12 19.08
C ALA A 443 -4.67 11.07 18.88
N ILE A 444 -5.84 10.51 18.57
CA ILE A 444 -6.96 11.23 17.95
C ILE A 444 -8.17 11.21 18.89
N GLY A 445 -8.73 12.38 19.21
CA GLY A 445 -9.97 12.50 19.98
C GLY A 445 -9.91 11.87 21.38
N GLY A 446 -11.02 11.27 21.81
CA GLY A 446 -11.14 10.57 23.07
C GLY A 446 -11.74 11.38 24.21
N TYR A 447 -11.63 10.81 25.39
CA TYR A 447 -12.10 11.34 26.66
C TYR A 447 -10.93 11.51 27.63
N GLY A 448 -10.92 12.64 28.33
CA GLY A 448 -10.01 12.91 29.43
C GLY A 448 -10.79 13.66 30.50
N PRO A 449 -10.52 14.96 30.74
CA PRO A 449 -11.44 15.81 31.53
C PRO A 449 -12.81 16.02 30.85
N ALA A 450 -12.86 15.93 29.52
CA ALA A 450 -14.07 16.05 28.70
C ALA A 450 -13.89 15.32 27.36
N HIS A 451 -14.96 15.24 26.56
CA HIS A 451 -14.91 14.78 25.17
C HIS A 451 -14.03 15.71 24.32
N MET A 452 -13.14 15.14 23.51
CA MET A 452 -12.15 15.88 22.73
C MET A 452 -12.28 15.62 21.23
N ASN A 453 -11.93 16.65 20.46
CA ASN A 453 -11.68 16.60 19.03
C ASN A 453 -10.20 16.83 18.68
N SER A 454 -9.36 17.12 19.68
CA SER A 454 -7.94 17.41 19.46
C SER A 454 -7.15 16.17 19.07
N MET A 455 -6.15 16.36 18.22
CA MET A 455 -5.19 15.34 17.80
C MET A 455 -3.77 15.76 18.15
N GLU A 456 -2.95 14.80 18.55
CA GLU A 456 -1.53 15.00 18.80
C GLU A 456 -0.72 14.00 17.99
N ARG A 457 0.46 14.41 17.53
CA ARG A 457 1.41 13.60 16.76
C ARG A 457 2.69 13.40 17.56
N TYR A 458 3.16 12.16 17.61
CA TYR A 458 4.42 11.77 18.23
C TYR A 458 5.49 11.55 17.18
N ASP A 459 6.63 12.20 17.40
CA ASP A 459 7.84 12.01 16.62
C ASP A 459 8.81 11.10 17.41
N PRO A 460 9.01 9.83 16.98
CA PRO A 460 9.90 8.91 17.68
C PRO A 460 11.36 9.35 17.63
N SER A 461 11.77 10.15 16.65
CA SER A 461 13.15 10.65 16.55
C SER A 461 13.46 11.71 17.61
N LYS A 462 12.44 12.46 18.03
CA LYS A 462 12.52 13.51 19.06
C LYS A 462 12.03 13.05 20.42
N ASN A 463 11.33 11.91 20.48
CA ASN A 463 10.62 11.43 21.66
C ASN A 463 9.73 12.54 22.25
N SER A 464 8.87 13.14 21.42
CA SER A 464 8.04 14.28 21.81
C SER A 464 6.71 14.31 21.07
N TRP A 465 5.69 14.87 21.72
CA TRP A 465 4.35 15.07 21.17
C TRP A 465 4.10 16.53 20.80
N GLU A 466 3.46 16.75 19.65
CA GLU A 466 2.99 18.07 19.23
C GLU A 466 1.49 18.04 18.87
N THR A 467 0.82 19.19 19.02
CA THR A 467 -0.60 19.30 18.64
C THR A 467 -0.73 19.59 17.15
N VAL A 468 -1.65 18.90 16.50
CA VAL A 468 -2.01 19.08 15.08
C VAL A 468 -3.49 19.46 14.96
N ALA A 469 -3.98 19.68 13.74
CA ALA A 469 -5.35 20.14 13.53
C ALA A 469 -6.38 19.21 14.17
N SER A 470 -7.40 19.83 14.75
CA SER A 470 -8.47 19.15 15.46
C SER A 470 -9.61 18.81 14.50
N MET A 471 -10.27 17.68 14.76
CA MET A 471 -11.48 17.27 14.02
C MET A 471 -12.61 18.31 14.20
N ALA A 472 -13.57 18.32 13.29
CA ALA A 472 -14.75 19.17 13.42
C ALA A 472 -15.59 18.80 14.64
N ASP A 473 -15.80 17.49 14.85
CA ASP A 473 -16.56 16.95 15.97
C ASP A 473 -15.69 16.27 17.03
N LYS A 474 -16.16 16.31 18.28
CA LYS A 474 -15.60 15.49 19.37
C LYS A 474 -16.00 14.04 19.14
N ARG A 475 -15.10 13.09 19.43
CA ARG A 475 -15.37 11.68 19.16
C ARG A 475 -14.77 10.79 20.24
N ILE A 476 -15.56 9.83 20.72
CA ILE A 476 -15.12 8.67 21.51
C ILE A 476 -15.62 7.38 20.86
N ASN A 477 -14.91 6.27 21.07
CA ASN A 477 -15.28 4.93 20.59
C ASN A 477 -15.61 4.93 19.08
N PHE A 478 -14.75 5.56 18.28
CA PHE A 478 -14.88 5.66 16.83
C PHE A 478 -13.83 4.79 16.14
N GLY A 479 -14.06 4.46 14.86
CA GLY A 479 -13.12 3.70 14.06
C GLY A 479 -12.07 4.62 13.42
N VAL A 480 -10.86 4.09 13.22
CA VAL A 480 -9.78 4.76 12.48
C VAL A 480 -9.22 3.83 11.41
N GLY A 481 -8.81 4.40 10.28
CA GLY A 481 -8.08 3.67 9.23
C GLY A 481 -7.14 4.61 8.49
N VAL A 482 -6.00 4.09 8.04
CA VAL A 482 -5.02 4.85 7.25
C VAL A 482 -4.99 4.27 5.85
N MET A 483 -5.28 5.11 4.86
CA MET A 483 -5.29 4.71 3.44
C MET A 483 -5.01 5.91 2.55
N LEU A 484 -4.36 5.66 1.40
CA LEU A 484 -4.05 6.68 0.40
C LEU A 484 -3.27 7.90 0.95
N GLY A 485 -2.45 7.72 1.99
CA GLY A 485 -1.70 8.81 2.64
C GLY A 485 -2.53 9.68 3.58
N PHE A 486 -3.76 9.28 3.92
CA PHE A 486 -4.65 10.03 4.82
C PHE A 486 -5.09 9.19 6.03
N ILE A 487 -5.47 9.87 7.11
CA ILE A 487 -6.12 9.24 8.27
C ILE A 487 -7.62 9.47 8.17
N PHE A 488 -8.42 8.41 8.19
CA PHE A 488 -9.87 8.48 8.22
C PHE A 488 -10.38 8.12 9.61
N VAL A 489 -11.36 8.87 10.11
CA VAL A 489 -12.08 8.59 11.35
C VAL A 489 -13.56 8.43 11.05
N VAL A 490 -14.22 7.45 11.64
CA VAL A 490 -15.60 7.10 11.29
C VAL A 490 -16.44 6.77 12.53
N GLY A 491 -17.62 7.39 12.58
CA GLY A 491 -18.59 7.19 13.64
C GLY A 491 -18.12 7.72 15.00
N GLY A 492 -18.54 7.05 16.07
CA GLY A 492 -18.28 7.42 17.46
C GLY A 492 -19.47 8.04 18.17
N HIS A 493 -19.17 8.67 19.30
CA HIS A 493 -20.12 9.47 20.08
C HIS A 493 -19.47 10.81 20.44
N ASN A 494 -20.18 11.92 20.29
CA ASN A 494 -19.65 13.27 20.57
C ASN A 494 -19.97 13.80 21.97
N GLY A 495 -20.63 13.00 22.79
CA GLY A 495 -21.15 13.38 24.11
C GLY A 495 -22.65 13.72 24.10
N VAL A 496 -23.24 13.84 22.91
CA VAL A 496 -24.67 14.15 22.71
C VAL A 496 -25.36 13.09 21.86
N SER A 497 -24.74 12.69 20.74
CA SER A 497 -25.31 11.76 19.78
C SER A 497 -24.28 10.74 19.26
N HIS A 498 -24.80 9.61 18.80
CA HIS A 498 -24.06 8.67 17.97
C HIS A 498 -23.83 9.28 16.59
N LEU A 499 -22.62 9.10 16.04
CA LEU A 499 -22.22 9.71 14.78
C LEU A 499 -22.22 8.68 13.65
N SER A 500 -22.65 9.13 12.47
CA SER A 500 -22.42 8.44 11.19
C SER A 500 -21.35 9.14 10.34
N SER A 501 -20.88 10.32 10.77
CA SER A 501 -19.93 11.14 10.03
C SER A 501 -18.56 10.49 9.94
N ILE A 502 -17.89 10.75 8.81
CA ILE A 502 -16.52 10.39 8.52
C ILE A 502 -15.73 11.67 8.23
N GLU A 503 -14.52 11.75 8.75
CA GLU A 503 -13.59 12.84 8.46
C GLU A 503 -12.24 12.25 8.03
N ARG A 504 -11.57 12.93 7.11
CA ARG A 504 -10.25 12.58 6.59
C ARG A 504 -9.25 13.67 6.91
N TYR A 505 -8.13 13.31 7.50
CA TYR A 505 -7.02 14.20 7.80
C TYR A 505 -5.93 14.11 6.72
N ASP A 506 -5.52 15.26 6.22
CA ASP A 506 -4.37 15.45 5.34
C ASP A 506 -3.16 15.92 6.17
N PRO A 507 -2.09 15.11 6.29
CA PRO A 507 -0.90 15.49 7.06
C PRO A 507 -0.07 16.60 6.39
N HIS A 508 -0.16 16.77 5.08
CA HIS A 508 0.56 17.81 4.34
C HIS A 508 -0.11 19.18 4.50
N GLN A 509 -1.44 19.20 4.51
CA GLN A 509 -2.21 20.43 4.72
C GLN A 509 -2.50 20.71 6.19
N ASN A 510 -2.33 19.72 7.07
CA ASN A 510 -2.73 19.76 8.48
C ASN A 510 -4.19 20.19 8.61
N GLN A 511 -5.10 19.52 7.90
CA GLN A 511 -6.52 19.85 7.85
C GLN A 511 -7.39 18.61 7.78
N TRP A 512 -8.61 18.73 8.30
CA TRP A 512 -9.66 17.72 8.23
C TRP A 512 -10.72 18.09 7.19
N THR A 513 -11.15 17.10 6.42
CA THR A 513 -12.21 17.23 5.42
C THR A 513 -13.30 16.20 5.70
N VAL A 514 -14.56 16.62 5.65
CA VAL A 514 -15.71 15.71 5.82
C VAL A 514 -15.90 14.86 4.55
N CYS A 515 -16.17 13.58 4.72
CA CYS A 515 -16.50 12.66 3.61
C CYS A 515 -17.96 12.15 3.73
N ARG A 516 -18.42 11.30 2.79
CA ARG A 516 -19.81 10.80 2.83
C ARG A 516 -20.10 9.99 4.09
N PRO A 517 -21.12 10.35 4.89
CA PRO A 517 -21.45 9.64 6.12
C PRO A 517 -21.99 8.24 5.86
N MET A 518 -21.88 7.36 6.86
CA MET A 518 -22.56 6.07 6.89
C MET A 518 -24.09 6.25 6.89
N LYS A 519 -24.81 5.22 6.45
CA LYS A 519 -26.29 5.19 6.49
C LYS A 519 -26.83 5.25 7.92
N GLU A 520 -26.16 4.56 8.85
CA GLU A 520 -26.56 4.49 10.25
C GLU A 520 -25.40 4.92 11.15
N PRO A 521 -25.67 5.65 12.26
CA PRO A 521 -24.64 6.03 13.22
C PRO A 521 -24.15 4.81 13.99
N ARG A 522 -22.88 4.81 14.40
CA ARG A 522 -22.25 3.68 15.11
C ARG A 522 -21.23 4.16 16.13
N THR A 523 -21.25 3.62 17.35
CA THR A 523 -20.18 3.78 18.36
C THR A 523 -19.64 2.43 18.83
N GLY A 524 -18.40 2.42 19.31
CA GLY A 524 -17.68 1.19 19.67
C GLY A 524 -17.47 0.28 18.47
N VAL A 525 -17.21 0.89 17.32
CA VAL A 525 -17.12 0.24 16.02
C VAL A 525 -15.70 -0.25 15.76
N GLY A 526 -15.55 -1.37 15.05
CA GLY A 526 -14.26 -1.80 14.51
C GLY A 526 -14.02 -1.16 13.14
N ALA A 527 -12.82 -0.66 12.88
CA ALA A 527 -12.44 -0.18 11.55
C ALA A 527 -11.05 -0.69 11.15
N ALA A 528 -10.91 -1.07 9.88
CA ALA A 528 -9.67 -1.59 9.30
C ALA A 528 -9.68 -1.37 7.79
N VAL A 529 -8.50 -1.37 7.17
CA VAL A 529 -8.34 -1.11 5.73
C VAL A 529 -7.88 -2.38 5.02
N ILE A 530 -8.56 -2.75 3.94
CA ILE A 530 -8.13 -3.77 2.98
C ILE A 530 -8.29 -3.21 1.58
N ASP A 531 -7.24 -3.33 0.76
CA ASP A 531 -7.24 -2.94 -0.66
C ASP A 531 -7.79 -1.51 -0.92
N ASN A 532 -7.38 -0.55 -0.09
CA ASN A 532 -7.81 0.86 -0.10
C ASN A 532 -9.30 1.11 0.18
N TYR A 533 -10.03 0.11 0.69
CA TYR A 533 -11.36 0.29 1.25
C TYR A 533 -11.29 0.34 2.78
N LEU A 534 -12.04 1.27 3.37
CA LEU A 534 -12.23 1.33 4.81
C LEU A 534 -13.43 0.46 5.20
N TYR A 535 -13.17 -0.65 5.87
CA TYR A 535 -14.21 -1.52 6.43
C TYR A 535 -14.61 -1.02 7.81
N VAL A 536 -15.92 -0.97 8.05
CA VAL A 536 -16.53 -0.54 9.30
C VAL A 536 -17.49 -1.62 9.76
N VAL A 537 -17.21 -2.20 10.92
CA VAL A 537 -17.78 -3.48 11.36
C VAL A 537 -18.44 -3.32 12.72
N GLY A 538 -19.69 -3.78 12.83
CA GLY A 538 -20.43 -3.84 14.09
C GLY A 538 -20.70 -2.46 14.71
N GLY A 539 -20.54 -2.37 16.03
CA GLY A 539 -20.81 -1.20 16.86
C GLY A 539 -22.22 -1.20 17.47
N HIS A 540 -22.61 -0.05 18.01
CA HIS A 540 -23.92 0.21 18.59
C HIS A 540 -24.54 1.45 17.94
N SER A 541 -25.77 1.31 17.42
CA SER A 541 -26.49 2.38 16.71
C SER A 541 -27.13 3.44 17.61
N GLY A 542 -27.22 3.13 18.90
CA GLY A 542 -28.02 3.86 19.89
C GLY A 542 -29.27 3.09 20.29
N SER A 543 -29.76 2.20 19.42
CA SER A 543 -30.89 1.30 19.70
C SER A 543 -30.49 -0.17 19.78
N SER A 544 -29.48 -0.60 19.03
CA SER A 544 -29.09 -2.01 18.94
C SER A 544 -27.59 -2.20 18.78
N TYR A 545 -27.11 -3.38 19.20
CA TYR A 545 -25.79 -3.89 18.84
C TYR A 545 -25.85 -4.44 17.42
N LEU A 546 -24.84 -4.11 16.61
CA LEU A 546 -24.80 -4.42 15.19
C LEU A 546 -23.79 -5.53 14.90
N ASN A 547 -24.12 -6.37 13.91
CA ASN A 547 -23.20 -7.29 13.26
C ASN A 547 -22.92 -6.89 11.80
N THR A 548 -23.53 -5.81 11.32
CA THR A 548 -23.43 -5.37 9.93
C THR A 548 -22.04 -4.80 9.60
N VAL A 549 -21.63 -5.01 8.35
CA VAL A 549 -20.34 -4.57 7.80
C VAL A 549 -20.61 -3.63 6.63
N GLN A 550 -19.93 -2.49 6.60
CA GLN A 550 -19.97 -1.57 5.49
C GLN A 550 -18.54 -1.25 5.07
N LYS A 551 -18.26 -1.22 3.76
CA LYS A 551 -16.98 -0.77 3.23
C LYS A 551 -17.15 0.55 2.48
N TYR A 552 -16.24 1.48 2.74
CA TYR A 552 -16.20 2.80 2.14
C TYR A 552 -15.11 2.88 1.08
N ASP A 553 -15.49 3.36 -0.10
CA ASP A 553 -14.58 3.67 -1.20
C ASP A 553 -14.23 5.18 -1.17
N PRO A 554 -12.97 5.55 -0.86
CA PRO A 554 -12.57 6.95 -0.82
C PRO A 554 -12.45 7.60 -2.20
N ILE A 555 -12.40 6.84 -3.30
CA ILE A 555 -12.28 7.36 -4.67
C ILE A 555 -13.66 7.79 -5.18
N SER A 556 -14.64 6.89 -5.09
CA SER A 556 -16.02 7.20 -5.48
C SER A 556 -16.82 7.94 -4.40
N ASP A 557 -16.31 8.01 -3.17
CA ASP A 557 -16.98 8.54 -1.99
C ASP A 557 -18.33 7.82 -1.76
N THR A 558 -18.34 6.49 -1.79
CA THR A 558 -19.55 5.66 -1.65
C THR A 558 -19.41 4.55 -0.61
N TRP A 559 -20.55 4.04 -0.13
CA TRP A 559 -20.64 2.93 0.83
C TRP A 559 -21.28 1.70 0.19
N LEU A 560 -20.70 0.54 0.46
CA LEU A 560 -21.21 -0.76 0.04
C LEU A 560 -21.40 -1.64 1.28
N ASP A 561 -22.51 -2.38 1.32
CA ASP A 561 -22.79 -3.33 2.39
C ASP A 561 -22.09 -4.68 2.07
N SER A 562 -21.62 -5.37 3.10
CA SER A 562 -20.95 -6.68 3.01
C SER A 562 -21.58 -7.65 4.01
N ALA A 563 -21.24 -8.94 3.91
CA ALA A 563 -21.74 -9.96 4.82
C ALA A 563 -21.44 -9.60 6.28
N GLY A 564 -22.47 -9.67 7.11
CA GLY A 564 -22.37 -9.38 8.54
C GLY A 564 -21.69 -10.50 9.32
N MET A 565 -21.14 -10.15 10.48
CA MET A 565 -20.60 -11.11 11.45
C MET A 565 -21.68 -12.06 11.96
N MET A 566 -21.29 -13.23 12.46
CA MET A 566 -22.19 -14.15 13.16
C MET A 566 -22.75 -13.54 14.43
N TYR A 567 -21.95 -12.73 15.14
CA TYR A 567 -22.35 -12.10 16.39
C TYR A 567 -22.34 -10.58 16.27
N CYS A 568 -23.29 -9.92 16.95
CA CYS A 568 -23.20 -8.48 17.14
C CYS A 568 -22.04 -8.15 18.10
N ARG A 569 -21.23 -7.15 17.76
CA ARG A 569 -20.04 -6.77 18.55
C ARG A 569 -19.94 -5.26 18.68
N CYS A 570 -19.55 -4.80 19.86
CA CYS A 570 -19.20 -3.41 20.15
C CYS A 570 -17.97 -3.40 21.08
N ASN A 571 -17.15 -2.34 21.03
CA ASN A 571 -15.90 -2.20 21.79
C ASN A 571 -14.98 -3.44 21.68
N PHE A 572 -14.89 -3.99 20.47
CA PHE A 572 -14.12 -5.17 20.11
C PHE A 572 -12.87 -4.78 19.32
N GLY A 573 -11.91 -5.68 19.18
CA GLY A 573 -10.75 -5.45 18.32
C GLY A 573 -11.07 -5.85 16.88
N LEU A 574 -10.83 -4.95 15.92
CA LEU A 574 -10.83 -5.27 14.50
C LEU A 574 -9.44 -4.94 13.91
N THR A 575 -8.87 -5.85 13.15
CA THR A 575 -7.63 -5.61 12.40
C THR A 575 -7.69 -6.30 11.04
N ALA A 576 -6.96 -5.76 10.06
CA ALA A 576 -6.63 -6.48 8.84
C ALA A 576 -5.38 -7.33 9.07
N LEU A 577 -5.32 -8.51 8.45
CA LEU A 577 -4.17 -9.42 8.43
C LEU A 577 -3.68 -9.63 7.00
#